data_AF-A0A7V3EPB4-F1
#
_entry.id   AF-A0A7V3EPB4-F1
#
_cell.length_a   1.000
_cell.length_b   1.000
_cell.length_c   1.000
_cell.angle_alpha   90.00
_cell.angle_beta   90.00
_cell.angle_gamma   90.00
#
_symmetry.space_group_name_H-M   'P 1'
#
loop_
_entity.id
_entity.type
_entity.pdbx_description
1 polymer ?
#
loop_
_entity_poly.entity_id
_entity_poly.type
_entity_poly.pdbx_seq_one_letter_code
_entity_poly.pdbx_strand_id
1 'polypeptide(L)'
;MAEKLAPLGMFSGYHAHGFDFAVVDGEIAWDRLFRQTRPEVIMQLDIGNCASGGGDPIGTLRKFPQRARSLHLKDFGGAPGSVIGEGKADWKEIFRLVETIQNTEWFVVEEGAEGGLGFDIPRRSLEALKKMGR
;
A
#
# COMPACT_ATOMS: atom_id res chain seq x y z
N MET A 1 -17.07 13.56 2.45
CA MET A 1 -17.09 12.38 3.35
C MET A 1 -16.19 12.59 4.56
N ALA A 2 -14.88 12.83 4.39
CA ALA A 2 -13.93 13.05 5.49
C ALA A 2 -14.40 14.05 6.56
N GLU A 3 -14.90 15.23 6.16
CA GLU A 3 -15.44 16.24 7.10
C GLU A 3 -16.57 15.72 7.99
N LYS A 4 -17.42 14.83 7.47
CA LYS A 4 -18.53 14.24 8.23
C LYS A 4 -18.06 13.17 9.20
N LEU A 5 -16.92 12.52 8.92
CA LEU A 5 -16.34 11.47 9.75
C LEU A 5 -15.45 12.03 10.87
N ALA A 6 -14.86 13.21 10.67
CA ALA A 6 -13.93 13.82 11.62
C ALA A 6 -14.50 13.99 13.05
N PRO A 7 -15.76 14.45 13.27
CA PRO A 7 -16.34 14.54 14.61
C PRO A 7 -16.50 13.19 15.33
N LEU A 8 -16.46 12.09 14.58
CA LEU A 8 -16.60 10.73 15.09
C LEU A 8 -15.24 10.05 15.31
N GLY A 9 -14.13 10.74 15.06
CA GLY A 9 -12.79 10.15 15.11
C GLY A 9 -12.54 9.09 14.04
N MET A 10 -13.31 9.10 12.95
CA MET A 10 -13.19 8.16 11.84
C MET A 10 -12.49 8.79 10.63
N PHE A 11 -11.88 7.95 9.80
CA PHE A 11 -11.16 8.36 8.61
C PHE A 11 -11.76 7.69 7.38
N SER A 12 -11.67 8.37 6.23
CA SER A 12 -11.94 7.77 4.92
C SER A 12 -10.62 7.53 4.20
N GLY A 13 -10.47 6.38 3.56
CA GLY A 13 -9.35 6.07 2.69
C GLY A 13 -9.80 5.53 1.34
N TYR A 14 -8.88 5.51 0.39
CA TYR A 14 -9.07 4.85 -0.90
C TYR A 14 -7.96 3.81 -1.09
N HIS A 15 -8.35 2.55 -1.30
CA HIS A 15 -7.46 1.41 -1.45
C HIS A 15 -6.99 1.25 -2.90
N ALA A 16 -5.70 1.01 -3.08
CA ALA A 16 -5.08 0.90 -4.40
C ALA A 16 -5.36 -0.43 -5.10
N HIS A 17 -5.86 -0.35 -6.32
CA HIS A 17 -5.94 -1.44 -7.27
C HIS A 17 -4.99 -1.18 -8.44
N GLY A 18 -4.66 -2.23 -9.22
CA GLY A 18 -3.74 -2.10 -10.34
C GLY A 18 -4.20 -1.09 -11.41
N PHE A 19 -5.52 -1.02 -11.68
CA PHE A 19 -6.06 -0.08 -12.68
C PHE A 19 -5.95 1.39 -12.25
N ASP A 20 -5.79 1.68 -10.96
CA ASP A 20 -5.69 3.06 -10.48
C ASP A 20 -4.40 3.75 -10.96
N PHE A 21 -3.42 2.98 -11.46
CA PHE A 21 -2.15 3.51 -11.98
C PHE A 21 -2.15 3.68 -13.50
N ALA A 22 -3.28 3.46 -14.16
CA ALA A 22 -3.45 3.79 -15.58
C ALA A 22 -3.30 5.29 -15.84
N VAL A 23 -2.80 5.63 -17.03
CA VAL A 23 -2.74 7.02 -17.50
C VAL A 23 -4.08 7.40 -18.12
N VAL A 24 -4.71 8.45 -17.59
CA VAL A 24 -5.97 9.01 -18.05
C VAL A 24 -5.74 10.49 -18.34
N ASP A 25 -6.04 10.94 -19.57
CA ASP A 25 -5.81 12.31 -20.02
C ASP A 25 -4.36 12.81 -19.83
N GLY A 26 -3.38 11.91 -19.90
CA GLY A 26 -1.95 12.23 -19.74
C GLY A 26 -1.47 12.27 -18.28
N GLU A 27 -2.32 11.95 -17.30
CA GLU A 27 -2.00 11.91 -15.88
C GLU A 27 -2.24 10.51 -15.30
N ILE A 28 -1.42 10.06 -14.35
CA ILE A 28 -1.70 8.82 -13.61
C ILE A 28 -2.97 9.03 -12.78
N ALA A 29 -3.98 8.14 -12.91
CA ALA A 29 -5.27 8.33 -12.25
C ALA A 29 -5.15 8.44 -10.71
N TRP A 30 -4.27 7.65 -10.09
CA TRP A 30 -3.93 7.72 -8.67
C TRP A 30 -3.41 9.11 -8.26
N ASP A 31 -2.50 9.68 -9.06
CA ASP A 31 -1.96 11.02 -8.80
C ASP A 31 -3.07 12.07 -8.87
N ARG A 32 -3.93 11.99 -9.90
CA ARG A 32 -5.07 12.90 -10.10
C ARG A 32 -6.00 12.87 -8.90
N LEU A 33 -6.34 11.67 -8.42
CA LEU A 33 -7.17 11.48 -7.24
C LEU A 33 -6.57 12.15 -6.00
N PHE A 34 -5.31 11.89 -5.67
CA PHE A 34 -4.70 12.41 -4.43
C PHE A 34 -4.29 13.88 -4.49
N ARG A 35 -4.14 14.47 -5.69
CA ARG A 35 -4.08 15.93 -5.86
C ARG A 35 -5.42 16.61 -5.61
N GLN A 36 -6.53 15.92 -5.88
CA GLN A 36 -7.88 16.48 -5.77
C GLN A 36 -8.59 16.14 -4.44
N THR A 37 -8.01 15.27 -3.61
CA THR A 37 -8.53 14.97 -2.27
C THR A 37 -7.84 15.78 -1.19
N ARG A 38 -8.60 16.07 -0.12
CA ARG A 38 -8.03 16.72 1.07
C ARG A 38 -6.97 15.84 1.74
N PRO A 39 -5.96 16.40 2.43
CA PRO A 39 -4.89 15.64 3.10
C PRO A 39 -5.36 14.57 4.09
N GLU A 40 -6.55 14.74 4.66
CA GLU A 40 -7.13 13.81 5.64
C GLU A 40 -7.69 12.53 5.00
N VAL A 41 -7.81 12.48 3.66
CA VAL A 41 -8.17 11.24 2.95
C VAL A 41 -6.94 10.34 2.88
N ILE A 42 -7.04 9.18 3.51
CA ILE A 42 -5.94 8.21 3.61
C ILE A 42 -5.65 7.64 2.22
N MET A 43 -4.39 7.77 1.82
CA MET A 43 -3.81 7.07 0.68
C MET A 43 -3.45 5.65 1.12
N GLN A 44 -4.43 4.74 1.07
CA GLN A 44 -4.24 3.34 1.44
C GLN A 44 -3.58 2.59 0.29
N LEU A 45 -2.32 2.96 0.05
CA LEU A 45 -1.49 2.40 -1.01
C LEU A 45 -1.24 0.91 -0.74
N ASP A 46 -1.39 0.11 -1.79
CA ASP A 46 -0.98 -1.29 -1.82
C ASP A 46 0.28 -1.39 -2.70
N ILE A 47 1.37 -1.85 -2.10
CA ILE A 47 2.67 -1.94 -2.77
C ILE A 47 2.61 -2.86 -4.00
N GLY A 48 1.96 -4.01 -3.83
CA GLY A 48 1.89 -5.04 -4.86
C GLY A 48 0.95 -4.63 -5.99
N ASN A 49 -0.27 -4.19 -5.66
CA ASN A 49 -1.24 -3.72 -6.66
C ASN A 49 -0.69 -2.51 -7.44
N CYS A 50 0.00 -1.58 -6.76
CA CYS A 50 0.65 -0.45 -7.42
C CYS A 50 1.67 -0.90 -8.45
N ALA A 51 2.64 -1.72 -8.04
CA ALA A 51 3.70 -2.18 -8.93
C ALA A 51 3.17 -3.08 -10.07
N SER A 52 2.25 -4.00 -9.78
CA SER A 52 1.61 -4.85 -10.78
C SER A 52 0.73 -4.06 -11.76
N GLY A 53 0.20 -2.91 -11.34
CA GLY A 53 -0.51 -1.96 -12.21
C GLY A 53 0.39 -1.08 -13.08
N GLY A 54 1.72 -1.24 -13.01
CA GLY A 54 2.70 -0.41 -13.71
C GLY A 54 3.05 0.89 -13.00
N GLY A 55 2.60 1.07 -11.76
CA GLY A 55 2.95 2.21 -10.90
C GLY A 55 4.30 2.05 -10.21
N ASP A 56 4.78 3.15 -9.61
CA ASP A 56 5.97 3.17 -8.75
C ASP A 56 5.54 3.43 -7.29
N PRO A 57 5.54 2.40 -6.42
CA PRO A 57 5.10 2.56 -5.03
C PRO A 57 6.04 3.48 -4.23
N ILE A 58 7.36 3.43 -4.47
CA ILE A 58 8.35 4.27 -3.76
C ILE A 58 8.19 5.73 -4.18
N GLY A 59 8.09 5.99 -5.49
CA GLY A 59 7.80 7.31 -6.02
C GLY A 59 6.47 7.87 -5.52
N THR A 60 5.44 7.03 -5.42
CA THR A 60 4.12 7.40 -4.90
C THR A 60 4.19 7.82 -3.43
N LEU A 61 4.88 7.05 -2.58
CA LEU A 61 5.09 7.39 -1.17
C LEU A 61 5.85 8.72 -1.00
N ARG A 62 6.85 8.98 -1.87
CA ARG A 62 7.61 10.25 -1.84
C ARG A 62 6.79 11.44 -2.30
N LYS A 63 5.92 11.24 -3.29
CA LYS A 63 5.09 12.28 -3.89
C LYS A 63 3.99 12.78 -2.94
N PHE A 64 3.47 11.88 -2.10
CA PHE A 64 2.38 12.16 -1.16
C PHE A 64 2.80 11.86 0.29
N PRO A 65 3.64 12.71 0.92
CA PRO A 65 4.03 12.55 2.31
C PRO A 65 2.84 12.72 3.27
N GLN A 66 2.89 12.07 4.43
CA GLN A 66 1.89 12.12 5.51
C GLN A 66 0.46 11.71 5.09
N ARG A 67 0.31 10.94 4.02
CA ARG A 67 -1.01 10.48 3.53
C ARG A 67 -1.22 8.98 3.70
N ALA A 68 -0.17 8.19 3.91
CA ALA A 68 -0.27 6.75 4.11
C ALA A 68 -0.39 6.40 5.60
N ARG A 69 -1.55 6.66 6.22
CA ARG A 69 -1.81 6.24 7.60
C ARG A 69 -1.93 4.72 7.76
N SER A 70 -2.48 4.05 6.75
CA SER A 70 -2.42 2.61 6.59
C SER A 70 -1.76 2.27 5.27
N LEU A 71 -0.97 1.20 5.24
CA LEU A 71 -0.30 0.71 4.05
C LEU A 71 -0.55 -0.79 3.89
N HIS A 72 -0.94 -1.21 2.69
CA HIS A 72 -1.09 -2.62 2.38
C HIS A 72 0.26 -3.20 1.92
N LEU A 73 0.74 -4.19 2.67
CA LEU A 73 1.95 -4.93 2.38
C LEU A 73 1.59 -6.17 1.57
N LYS A 74 2.03 -6.17 0.33
CA LYS A 74 1.88 -7.24 -0.64
C LYS A 74 3.08 -7.21 -1.55
N ASP A 75 3.82 -8.32 -1.65
CA ASP A 75 4.95 -8.39 -2.57
C ASP A 75 4.47 -8.55 -4.02
N PHE A 76 5.37 -8.34 -4.98
CA PHE A 76 5.08 -8.46 -6.40
C PHE A 76 6.25 -9.07 -7.17
N GLY A 77 5.95 -9.64 -8.34
CA GLY A 77 6.97 -10.14 -9.26
C GLY A 77 7.69 -11.42 -8.80
N GLY A 78 7.19 -12.07 -7.76
CA GLY A 78 7.58 -13.42 -7.34
C GLY A 78 6.80 -14.52 -8.08
N ALA A 79 7.10 -15.78 -7.75
CA ALA A 79 6.37 -16.94 -8.28
C ALA A 79 4.97 -17.05 -7.62
N PRO A 80 4.05 -17.88 -8.17
CA PRO A 80 2.78 -18.15 -7.49
C PRO A 80 3.00 -18.66 -6.06
N GLY A 81 2.33 -18.03 -5.09
CA GLY A 81 2.48 -18.35 -3.67
C GLY A 81 3.70 -17.72 -2.97
N SER A 82 4.40 -16.81 -3.65
CA SER A 82 5.38 -15.93 -3.01
C SER A 82 4.73 -15.05 -1.95
N VAL A 83 5.50 -14.79 -0.89
CA VAL A 83 5.11 -13.88 0.20
C VAL A 83 6.04 -12.68 0.31
N ILE A 84 5.74 -11.76 1.23
CA ILE A 84 6.60 -10.64 1.63
C ILE A 84 8.07 -11.09 1.73
N GLY A 85 8.93 -10.46 0.93
CA GLY A 85 10.37 -10.68 0.88
C GLY A 85 10.83 -11.69 -0.17
N GLU A 86 9.91 -12.37 -0.86
CA GLU A 86 10.20 -13.32 -1.94
C GLU A 86 9.96 -12.73 -3.34
N GLY A 87 9.47 -11.50 -3.43
CA GLY A 87 9.27 -10.79 -4.68
C GLY A 87 10.35 -9.73 -4.95
N LYS A 88 9.92 -8.62 -5.55
CA LYS A 88 10.79 -7.53 -6.03
C LYS A 88 10.61 -6.24 -5.24
N ALA A 89 9.72 -6.19 -4.26
CA ALA A 89 9.55 -5.00 -3.45
C ALA A 89 10.83 -4.68 -2.65
N ASP A 90 11.30 -3.43 -2.72
CA ASP A 90 12.36 -2.93 -1.86
C ASP A 90 11.78 -2.56 -0.49
N TRP A 91 11.54 -3.60 0.32
CA TRP A 91 10.96 -3.45 1.66
C TRP A 91 11.79 -2.56 2.57
N LYS A 92 13.12 -2.54 2.41
CA LYS A 92 14.00 -1.69 3.21
C LYS A 92 13.70 -0.22 2.94
N GLU A 93 13.60 0.18 1.67
CA GLU A 93 13.29 1.55 1.30
C GLU A 93 11.84 1.92 1.62
N ILE A 94 10.89 1.02 1.38
CA ILE A 94 9.48 1.23 1.74
C ILE A 94 9.36 1.50 3.24
N PHE A 95 9.95 0.65 4.09
CA PHE A 95 9.89 0.85 5.53
C PHE A 95 10.60 2.13 5.98
N ARG A 96 11.75 2.46 5.38
CA ARG A 96 12.42 3.73 5.64
C ARG A 96 11.51 4.91 5.32
N LEU A 97 10.78 4.89 4.21
CA LEU A 97 9.87 6.00 3.83
C LEU A 97 8.67 6.11 4.75
N VAL A 98 8.00 5.00 5.06
CA VAL A 98 6.83 5.05 5.95
C VAL A 98 7.17 5.52 7.36
N GLU A 99 8.38 5.24 7.84
CA GLU A 99 8.87 5.69 9.16
C GLU A 99 9.38 7.13 9.17
N THR A 100 9.84 7.64 8.02
CA THR A 100 10.49 8.97 7.98
C THR A 100 9.59 10.07 7.44
N ILE A 101 8.66 9.77 6.54
CA ILE A 101 7.86 10.79 5.85
C ILE A 101 6.35 10.54 5.84
N GLN A 102 5.89 9.39 6.36
CA GLN A 102 4.46 9.08 6.47
C GLN A 102 4.01 9.09 7.93
N ASN A 103 2.70 9.18 8.13
CA ASN A 103 2.02 9.08 9.41
C ASN A 103 1.44 7.67 9.61
N THR A 104 2.20 6.65 9.24
CA THR A 104 1.74 5.25 9.21
C THR A 104 1.53 4.73 10.62
N GLU A 105 0.33 4.21 10.88
CA GLU A 105 -0.02 3.53 12.13
C GLU A 105 -0.22 2.03 11.94
N TRP A 106 -0.63 1.62 10.73
CA TRP A 106 -0.99 0.24 10.46
C TRP A 106 -0.38 -0.28 9.17
N PHE A 107 0.34 -1.39 9.29
CA PHE A 107 0.63 -2.27 8.17
C PHE A 107 -0.46 -3.33 8.06
N VAL A 108 -1.06 -3.45 6.89
CA VAL A 108 -2.09 -4.45 6.59
C VAL A 108 -1.49 -5.45 5.62
N VAL A 109 -1.31 -6.71 6.02
CA VAL A 109 -0.82 -7.74 5.11
C VAL A 109 -1.97 -8.21 4.23
N GLU A 110 -1.84 -8.02 2.92
CA GLU A 110 -2.83 -8.46 1.93
C GLU A 110 -2.21 -9.49 0.99
N GLU A 111 -1.91 -10.67 1.53
CA GLU A 111 -1.43 -11.81 0.76
C GLU A 111 -2.35 -13.02 0.95
N GLY A 112 -2.71 -13.66 -0.16
CA GLY A 112 -3.63 -14.78 -0.19
C GLY A 112 -3.24 -15.79 -1.27
N ALA A 113 -3.69 -17.03 -1.09
CA ALA A 113 -3.60 -18.05 -2.11
C ALA A 113 -4.84 -17.97 -3.02
N GLU A 114 -4.73 -18.46 -4.25
CA GLU A 114 -5.86 -18.59 -5.18
C GLU A 114 -7.05 -19.35 -4.57
N GLY A 115 -6.78 -20.30 -3.65
CA GLY A 115 -7.80 -21.07 -2.93
C GLY A 115 -8.35 -20.42 -1.65
N GLY A 116 -7.84 -19.26 -1.21
CA GLY A 116 -8.43 -18.38 -0.19
C GLY A 116 -8.61 -18.89 1.25
N LEU A 117 -8.40 -20.18 1.55
CA LEU A 117 -8.83 -20.80 2.82
C LEU A 117 -7.67 -21.21 3.76
N GLY A 118 -6.43 -20.86 3.45
CA GLY A 118 -5.24 -21.27 4.21
C GLY A 118 -4.58 -20.13 4.99
N PHE A 119 -4.06 -20.43 6.18
CA PHE A 119 -3.26 -19.49 6.99
C PHE A 119 -1.77 -19.54 6.71
N ASP A 120 -1.34 -20.40 5.78
CA ASP A 120 0.09 -20.65 5.58
C ASP A 120 0.80 -19.46 4.91
N ILE A 121 0.13 -18.77 3.97
CA ILE A 121 0.64 -17.53 3.39
C ILE A 121 0.70 -16.42 4.45
N PRO A 122 -0.40 -16.05 5.15
CA PRO A 122 -0.33 -15.05 6.22
C PRO A 122 0.73 -15.35 7.29
N ARG A 123 0.90 -16.62 7.67
CA ARG A 123 1.94 -17.07 8.61
C ARG A 123 3.35 -16.78 8.07
N ARG A 124 3.64 -17.18 6.82
CA ARG A 124 4.94 -16.95 6.18
C ARG A 124 5.23 -15.47 6.00
N SER A 125 4.25 -14.66 5.60
CA SER A 125 4.40 -13.20 5.49
C SER A 125 4.68 -12.56 6.85
N LEU A 126 4.00 -13.00 7.92
CA LEU A 126 4.26 -12.54 9.28
C LEU A 126 5.67 -12.92 9.76
N GLU A 127 6.13 -14.14 9.47
CA GLU A 127 7.50 -14.58 9.80
C GLU A 127 8.56 -13.77 9.04
N ALA A 128 8.31 -13.42 7.77
CA ALA A 128 9.18 -12.57 6.99
C ALA A 128 9.26 -11.15 7.58
N LEU A 129 8.12 -10.56 7.94
CA LEU A 129 8.07 -9.24 8.59
C LEU A 129 8.83 -9.21 9.92
N LYS A 130 8.68 -10.23 10.76
CA LYS A 130 9.43 -10.36 12.01
C LYS A 130 10.94 -10.36 11.78
N LYS A 131 11.42 -11.05 10.73
CA LYS A 131 12.85 -11.05 10.35
C LYS A 131 13.33 -9.68 9.87
N MET A 132 12.42 -8.84 9.35
CA MET A 132 12.69 -7.45 8.97
C MET A 132 12.58 -6.47 10.16
N GLY A 133 12.29 -6.98 11.37
CA GLY A 133 12.08 -6.16 12.56
C GLY A 133 10.77 -5.38 12.52
N ARG A 134 9.73 -5.95 11.90
CA ARG A 134 8.36 -5.44 11.87
C ARG A 134 7.42 -6.36 12.65
#